data_AF-A0A7C6NWP1-F1
#
_entry.id   AF-A0A7C6NWP1-F1
#
_cell.length_a   1.000
_cell.length_b   1.000
_cell.length_c   1.000
_cell.angle_alpha   90.00
_cell.angle_beta   90.00
_cell.angle_gamma   90.00
#
_symmetry.space_group_name_H-M   'P 1'
#
loop_
_entity.id
_entity.type
_entity.pdbx_description
1 polymer ?
#
loop_
_entity_poly.entity_id
_entity_poly.type
_entity_poly.pdbx_seq_one_letter_code
_entity_poly.pdbx_strand_id
1 'polypeptide(L)'
;MAKIDQLIVKAKGAFEAKREKLIFGSIDHINGTWNCNLILWDGVRYSGTRIIESFHNTYDEAISEIHKVFEEYPNESEIKIIVTDCDAV
;
A
#
# COMPACT_ATOMS: atom_id res chain seq x y z
N MET A 1 -0.09 -18.57 14.09
CA MET A 1 -1.42 -18.35 13.45
C MET A 1 -1.31 -16.99 12.80
N ALA A 2 -1.56 -16.86 11.50
CA ALA A 2 -1.32 -15.59 10.82
C ALA A 2 -2.13 -14.47 11.47
N LYS A 3 -1.48 -13.36 11.82
CA LYS A 3 -2.13 -12.18 12.38
C LYS A 3 -2.51 -11.25 11.22
N ILE A 4 -3.78 -10.90 11.13
CA ILE A 4 -4.29 -9.97 10.11
C ILE A 4 -4.68 -8.68 10.80
N ASP A 5 -4.04 -7.58 10.41
CA ASP A 5 -4.32 -6.23 10.85
C ASP A 5 -4.73 -5.35 9.65
N GLN A 6 -5.28 -4.17 9.95
CA GLN A 6 -5.68 -3.20 8.94
C GLN A 6 -5.06 -1.84 9.26
N LEU A 7 -4.36 -1.25 8.28
CA LEU A 7 -3.83 0.10 8.36
C LEU A 7 -4.71 1.02 7.48
N ILE A 8 -5.21 2.12 8.03
CA ILE A 8 -5.98 3.12 7.29
C ILE A 8 -5.03 4.28 6.95
N VAL A 9 -4.87 4.57 5.66
CA VAL A 9 -4.01 5.65 5.19
C VAL A 9 -4.84 6.71 4.48
N LYS A 10 -4.54 7.97 4.80
CA LYS A 10 -5.23 9.15 4.28
C LYS A 10 -4.21 10.18 3.81
N ALA A 11 -4.46 10.80 2.66
CA ALA A 11 -3.64 11.90 2.17
C ALA A 11 -3.78 13.14 3.07
N LYS A 12 -2.67 13.83 3.33
CA LYS A 12 -2.63 15.07 4.14
C LYS A 12 -2.68 16.36 3.29
N GLY A 13 -2.64 16.28 1.96
CA GLY A 13 -2.45 17.42 1.06
C GLY A 13 -3.57 17.63 0.05
N ALA A 14 -3.53 18.78 -0.65
CA ALA A 14 -4.41 19.08 -1.77
C ALA A 14 -4.19 18.07 -2.90
N PHE A 15 -5.27 17.44 -3.35
CA PHE A 15 -5.26 16.51 -4.47
C PHE A 15 -4.91 17.27 -5.76
N GLU A 16 -3.70 17.07 -6.27
CA GLU A 16 -3.44 17.30 -7.69
C GLU A 16 -3.81 16.02 -8.43
N ALA A 17 -4.60 16.15 -9.50
CA ALA A 17 -5.05 15.02 -10.31
C ALA A 17 -3.88 14.38 -11.07
N LYS A 18 -2.97 13.73 -10.36
CA LYS A 18 -2.12 12.69 -10.95
C LYS A 18 -3.05 11.62 -11.50
N ARG A 19 -2.73 11.14 -12.71
CA ARG A 19 -3.59 10.22 -13.45
C ARG A 19 -3.86 8.94 -12.65
N GLU A 20 -2.88 8.46 -11.90
CA GLU A 20 -2.95 7.21 -11.14
C GLU A 20 -3.28 7.43 -9.66
N LYS A 21 -4.11 6.55 -9.12
CA LYS A 21 -4.62 6.53 -7.75
C LYS A 21 -4.36 5.17 -7.12
N LEU A 22 -3.93 5.12 -5.87
CA LEU A 22 -3.85 3.86 -5.14
C LEU A 22 -5.26 3.34 -4.85
N ILE A 23 -5.55 2.10 -5.26
CA ILE A 23 -6.87 1.48 -5.06
C ILE A 23 -6.83 0.33 -4.04
N PHE A 24 -5.66 -0.25 -3.82
CA PHE A 24 -5.47 -1.37 -2.90
C PHE A 24 -4.01 -1.43 -2.44
N GLY A 25 -3.79 -1.97 -1.25
CA GLY A 25 -2.46 -2.36 -0.81
C GLY A 25 -2.47 -3.47 0.23
N SER A 26 -1.39 -4.25 0.25
CA SER A 26 -1.10 -5.23 1.29
C SER A 26 0.36 -5.12 1.76
N ILE A 27 0.57 -5.47 3.02
CA ILE A 27 1.87 -5.78 3.58
C ILE A 27 1.81 -7.24 4.04
N ASP A 28 2.69 -8.08 3.54
CA ASP A 28 2.75 -9.50 3.86
C ASP A 28 4.13 -9.83 4.45
N HIS A 29 4.17 -10.30 5.70
CA HIS A 29 5.39 -10.78 6.37
C HIS A 29 5.53 -12.28 6.14
N ILE A 30 6.55 -12.67 5.38
CA ILE A 30 6.82 -14.05 5.00
C ILE A 30 8.32 -14.32 5.12
N ASN A 31 8.70 -15.31 5.94
CA ASN A 31 10.09 -15.74 6.14
C ASN A 31 11.03 -14.59 6.57
N GLY A 32 10.58 -13.71 7.46
CA GLY A 32 11.35 -12.59 7.98
C GLY A 32 11.45 -11.38 7.04
N THR A 33 10.71 -11.38 5.93
CA THR A 33 10.68 -10.29 4.94
C THR A 33 9.30 -9.67 4.87
N TRP A 34 9.23 -8.34 4.93
CA TRP A 34 8.00 -7.58 4.77
C TRP A 34 7.84 -7.18 3.29
N ASN A 35 6.95 -7.85 2.57
CA ASN A 35 6.59 -7.48 1.20
C ASN A 35 5.44 -6.47 1.20
N CYS A 36 5.65 -5.30 0.61
CA CYS A 36 4.64 -4.27 0.42
C CYS A 36 4.20 -4.25 -1.04
N ASN A 37 2.93 -4.58 -1.27
CA ASN A 37 2.27 -4.62 -2.57
C ASN A 37 1.21 -3.51 -2.67
N LEU A 38 1.34 -2.64 -3.65
CA LEU A 38 0.49 -1.47 -3.84
C LEU A 38 -0.05 -1.43 -5.27
N ILE A 39 -1.36 -1.32 -5.42
CA ILE A 39 -2.03 -1.33 -6.73
C ILE A 39 -2.53 0.06 -7.06
N LEU A 40 -1.99 0.62 -8.15
CA LEU A 40 -2.38 1.88 -8.74
C LEU A 40 -3.32 1.65 -9.94
N TRP A 41 -4.29 2.55 -10.10
CA TRP A 41 -5.19 2.58 -11.25
C TRP A 41 -5.44 4.02 -11.71
N ASP A 42 -5.51 4.24 -13.01
CA ASP A 42 -5.65 5.57 -13.60
C ASP A 42 -7.10 6.08 -13.73
N GLY A 43 -8.07 5.31 -13.24
CA GLY A 43 -9.49 5.64 -13.32
C GLY A 43 -10.13 5.42 -14.70
N VAL A 44 -9.36 4.98 -15.71
CA VAL A 44 -9.85 4.73 -17.05
C VAL A 44 -10.40 3.32 -17.15
N ARG A 45 -11.63 3.17 -17.63
CA ARG A 45 -12.23 1.85 -17.82
C ARG A 45 -11.41 1.05 -18.85
N TYR A 46 -11.07 -0.20 -18.52
CA TYR A 46 -10.21 -1.08 -19.33
C TYR A 46 -8.74 -0.68 -19.43
N SER A 47 -8.29 0.36 -18.72
CA SER A 47 -6.86 0.50 -18.46
C SER A 47 -6.42 -0.59 -17.48
N GLY A 48 -5.17 -1.01 -17.60
CA GLY A 48 -4.58 -1.94 -16.64
C GLY A 48 -4.35 -1.29 -15.27
N THR A 49 -3.92 -2.10 -14.33
CA THR A 49 -3.40 -1.65 -13.04
C THR A 49 -1.88 -1.71 -13.05
N ARG A 50 -1.23 -0.80 -12.33
CA ARG A 50 0.20 -0.88 -12.05
C ARG A 50 0.40 -1.37 -10.63
N ILE A 51 1.34 -2.31 -10.46
CA ILE A 51 1.72 -2.82 -9.15
C ILE A 51 3.08 -2.23 -8.78
N ILE A 52 3.16 -1.65 -7.59
CA ILE A 52 4.42 -1.30 -6.93
C ILE A 52 4.65 -2.39 -5.88
N GLU A 53 5.71 -3.17 -6.07
CA GLU A 53 6.14 -4.21 -5.13
C GLU A 53 7.48 -3.81 -4.53
N SER A 54 7.64 -3.98 -3.21
CA SER A 54 8.88 -3.64 -2.49
C SER A 54 9.09 -4.57 -1.30
N PHE A 55 10.35 -4.91 -1.02
CA PHE A 55 10.73 -5.84 0.04
C PHE A 55 11.54 -5.10 1.10
N HIS A 56 11.16 -5.30 2.36
CA HIS A 56 11.74 -4.59 3.51
C HIS A 56 12.12 -5.55 4.62
N ASN A 57 13.11 -5.17 5.42
CA ASN A 57 13.56 -6.00 6.55
C ASN A 57 12.72 -5.73 7.80
N THR A 58 12.01 -4.61 7.84
CA THR A 58 11.20 -4.19 8.99
C THR A 58 9.80 -3.74 8.57
N TYR A 59 8.85 -3.86 9.49
CA TYR A 59 7.48 -3.37 9.31
C TYR A 59 7.44 -1.85 9.09
N ASP A 60 8.27 -1.10 9.82
CA ASP A 60 8.31 0.36 9.74
C ASP A 60 8.80 0.85 8.37
N GLU A 61 9.76 0.15 7.76
CA GLU A 61 10.21 0.43 6.39
C GLU A 61 9.07 0.20 5.39
N ALA A 62 8.30 -0.89 5.53
CA ALA A 62 7.16 -1.18 4.69
C ALA A 62 6.06 -0.10 4.83
N ILE A 63 5.75 0.36 6.05
CA ILE A 63 4.81 1.47 6.29
C ILE A 63 5.34 2.78 5.67
N SER A 64 6.62 3.07 5.85
CA SER A 64 7.25 4.28 5.30
C SER A 64 7.10 4.31 3.77
N GLU A 65 7.27 3.17 3.10
CA GLU A 65 7.06 3.06 1.67
C GLU A 65 5.61 3.33 1.26
N ILE A 66 4.63 2.84 2.02
CA ILE A 66 3.22 3.18 1.78
C ILE A 66 3.01 4.68 1.87
N HIS A 67 3.55 5.34 2.90
CA HIS A 67 3.41 6.78 3.04
C HIS A 67 4.04 7.54 1.88
N LYS A 68 5.22 7.14 1.40
CA LYS A 68 5.84 7.75 0.21
C LYS A 68 4.97 7.60 -1.03
N VAL A 69 4.44 6.40 -1.28
CA VAL A 69 3.54 6.17 -2.42
C VAL A 69 2.25 6.97 -2.28
N PHE A 70 1.73 7.15 -1.07
CA PHE A 70 0.57 8.02 -0.81
C PHE A 70 0.85 9.50 -1.04
N GLU A 71 2.05 9.96 -0.72
CA GLU A 71 2.48 11.34 -1.01
C GLU A 71 2.69 11.53 -2.51
N GLU A 72 3.23 10.52 -3.19
CA GLU A 72 3.41 10.55 -4.63
C GLU A 72 2.09 10.43 -5.39
N TYR A 73 1.15 9.61 -4.93
CA TYR A 73 -0.14 9.34 -5.58
C TYR A 73 -1.29 9.67 -4.61
N PRO A 74 -1.54 10.97 -4.36
CA PRO A 74 -2.54 11.37 -3.38
C PRO A 74 -3.94 10.91 -3.79
N ASN A 75 -4.66 10.34 -2.82
CA ASN A 75 -6.04 9.93 -2.97
C ASN A 75 -6.97 10.83 -2.15
N GLU A 76 -8.14 11.14 -2.72
CA GLU A 76 -9.22 11.82 -2.00
C GLU A 76 -9.87 10.91 -0.94
N SER A 77 -9.83 9.59 -1.17
CA SER A 77 -10.43 8.58 -0.30
C SER A 77 -9.40 7.95 0.64
N GLU A 78 -9.87 7.55 1.81
CA GLU A 78 -9.13 6.65 2.69
C GLU A 78 -8.96 5.29 2.01
N ILE A 79 -7.75 4.72 2.09
CA ILE A 79 -7.49 3.36 1.61
C ILE A 79 -7.14 2.49 2.81
N LYS A 80 -7.65 1.27 2.77
CA LYS A 80 -7.34 0.23 3.73
C LYS A 80 -6.22 -0.63 3.17
N ILE A 81 -5.13 -0.71 3.92
CA ILE A 81 -4.02 -1.61 3.67
C ILE A 81 -4.20 -2.82 4.57
N ILE A 82 -4.14 -4.01 3.98
CA ILE A 82 -4.20 -5.27 4.72
C ILE A 82 -2.78 -5.62 5.17
N VAL A 83 -2.58 -5.89 6.44
CA VAL A 83 -1.29 -6.33 6.98
C VAL A 83 -1.44 -7.79 7.41
N THR A 84 -0.70 -8.69 6.78
CA THR A 84 -0.69 -10.12 7.09
C THR A 84 0.67 -10.48 7.68
N ASP A 85 0.71 -10.86 8.94
CA ASP A 85 1.91 -11.40 9.58
C ASP A 85 1.82 -12.92 9.70
N CYS A 86 2.48 -13.64 8.78
CA CYS A 86 2.49 -15.09 8.77
C CYS A 86 3.54 -15.70 9.70
N ASP A 87 4.51 -14.91 10.17
CA ASP A 87 5.61 -15.37 11.02
C ASP A 87 5.36 -15.12 12.52
N ALA A 88 4.21 -14.54 12.88
CA ALA A 88 3.74 -14.42 14.26
C ALA A 88 3.52 -15.82 14.88
N VAL A 89 4.52 -16.27 15.66
CA VAL A 89 4.46 -17.45 16.54
C VAL A 89 4.16 -17.02 17.97
#